data_AF-A0A1H1ZSK2-F1
#
_entry.id   AF-A0A1H1ZSK2-F1
#
_cell.length_a   1.000
_cell.length_b   1.000
_cell.length_c   1.000
_cell.angle_alpha   90.00
_cell.angle_beta   90.00
_cell.angle_gamma   90.00
#
_symmetry.space_group_name_H-M   'P 1'
#
loop_
_entity.id
_entity.type
_entity.pdbx_description
1 polymer ?
#
loop_
_entity_poly.entity_id
_entity_poly.type
_entity_poly.pdbx_seq_one_letter_code
_entity_poly.pdbx_strand_id
1 'polypeptide(L)'
;MLFTPGMVVRGVIECSARVVWVLGDRGDVPEELLVRGYLEELLSAEEAKKAAGRLGGKSTDRYKKLEKTYKDLKTEIAGRFPGTTLDDLSRWMLGGQTLARPSEVVTWMYGLLERHAGSMVTSKMSEGIYDYLSNVTHPTLYPTRDLREWVPSPDHPDELVTILHVETDFVERQTVAAVLAYYNALSSVTSYFGWSTDIHDQLTEAIDRVLPGVLQDPK
;
A
#
# COMPACT_ATOMS: atom_id res chain seq x y z
N MET A 1 19.18 4.46 -16.19
CA MET A 1 17.80 4.94 -16.43
C MET A 1 16.98 4.54 -15.19
N LEU A 2 16.79 5.46 -14.25
CA LEU A 2 16.04 5.22 -13.01
C LEU A 2 14.54 5.29 -13.32
N PHE A 3 13.90 4.15 -13.58
CA PHE A 3 12.44 4.05 -13.50
C PHE A 3 12.05 3.93 -12.03
N THR A 4 12.01 5.04 -11.31
CA THR A 4 11.44 5.11 -9.95
C THR A 4 10.86 6.50 -9.75
N PRO A 5 9.52 6.59 -9.72
CA PRO A 5 8.86 6.54 -8.42
C PRO A 5 7.77 5.47 -8.29
N GLY A 6 7.39 4.76 -9.36
CA GLY A 6 6.25 3.83 -9.34
C GLY A 6 6.31 2.77 -8.22
N MET A 7 7.48 2.19 -7.95
CA MET A 7 7.65 1.23 -6.84
C MET A 7 7.48 1.87 -5.47
N VAL A 8 7.99 3.10 -5.30
CA VAL A 8 7.87 3.85 -4.03
C VAL A 8 6.44 4.30 -3.83
N VAL A 9 5.80 4.82 -4.87
CA VAL A 9 4.39 5.25 -4.89
C VAL A 9 3.48 4.07 -4.56
N ARG A 10 3.69 2.92 -5.21
CA ARG A 10 2.98 1.68 -4.88
C ARG A 10 3.17 1.30 -3.42
N GLY A 11 4.42 1.27 -2.93
CA GLY A 11 4.73 0.91 -1.56
C GLY A 11 4.07 1.84 -0.54
N VAL A 12 4.09 3.15 -0.76
CA VAL A 12 3.43 4.15 0.10
C VAL A 12 1.92 3.93 0.11
N ILE A 13 1.30 3.75 -1.07
CA ILE A 13 -0.15 3.51 -1.18
C ILE A 13 -0.54 2.20 -0.49
N GLU A 14 0.20 1.11 -0.70
CA GLU A 14 -0.05 -0.19 -0.06
C GLU A 14 0.09 -0.12 1.46
N CYS A 15 1.16 0.49 1.98
CA CYS A 15 1.35 0.66 3.42
C CYS A 15 0.23 1.51 4.03
N SER A 16 -0.15 2.60 3.37
CA SER A 16 -1.24 3.47 3.81
C SER A 16 -2.57 2.72 3.83
N ALA A 17 -2.87 1.97 2.77
CA ALA A 17 -4.08 1.18 2.65
C ALA A 17 -4.16 0.06 3.70
N ARG A 18 -3.04 -0.61 3.99
CA ARG A 18 -2.94 -1.61 5.08
C ARG A 18 -3.28 -1.01 6.43
N VAL A 19 -2.74 0.16 6.74
CA VAL A 19 -3.04 0.88 8.00
C VAL A 19 -4.54 1.19 8.09
N VAL A 20 -5.11 1.81 7.06
CA VAL A 20 -6.54 2.15 7.05
C VAL A 20 -7.39 0.88 7.17
N TRP A 21 -7.04 -0.21 6.48
CA TRP A 21 -7.76 -1.49 6.56
C TRP A 21 -7.80 -2.08 7.97
N VAL A 22 -6.67 -2.05 8.69
CA VAL A 22 -6.59 -2.50 10.08
C VAL A 22 -7.45 -1.61 11.00
N LEU A 23 -7.42 -0.29 10.80
CA LEU A 23 -8.21 0.64 11.61
C LEU A 23 -9.71 0.59 11.32
N GLY A 24 -10.10 0.05 10.17
CA GLY A 24 -11.49 -0.20 9.83
C GLY A 24 -12.32 1.05 9.55
N ASP A 25 -13.63 0.85 9.41
CA ASP A 25 -14.62 1.92 9.27
C ASP A 25 -15.24 2.24 10.64
N ARG A 26 -15.94 3.40 10.77
CA ARG A 26 -16.59 3.85 12.01
C ARG A 26 -17.63 2.88 12.57
N GLY A 27 -18.10 1.92 11.77
CA GLY A 27 -19.07 0.90 12.17
C GLY A 27 -18.46 -0.43 12.62
N ASP A 28 -17.16 -0.63 12.43
CA ASP A 28 -16.49 -1.89 12.76
C ASP A 28 -16.36 -2.06 14.28
N VAL A 29 -16.52 -3.28 14.78
CA VAL A 29 -16.39 -3.56 16.22
C VAL A 29 -14.92 -3.78 16.59
N PRO A 30 -14.48 -3.49 17.84
CA PRO A 30 -13.07 -3.61 18.23
C PRO A 30 -12.43 -4.98 17.95
N GLU A 31 -13.22 -6.05 18.03
CA GLU A 31 -12.76 -7.41 17.73
C GLU A 31 -12.37 -7.58 16.26
N GLU A 32 -13.06 -6.93 15.32
CA GLU A 32 -12.75 -6.99 13.89
C GLU A 32 -11.44 -6.29 13.57
N LEU A 33 -11.18 -5.13 14.19
CA LEU A 33 -9.92 -4.40 14.06
C LEU A 33 -8.76 -5.25 14.61
N LEU A 34 -8.98 -5.89 15.76
CA LEU A 34 -8.00 -6.77 16.37
C LEU A 34 -7.68 -7.99 15.49
N VAL A 35 -8.70 -8.62 14.90
CA VAL A 35 -8.54 -9.71 13.93
C VAL A 35 -7.67 -9.27 12.77
N ARG A 36 -7.95 -8.11 12.15
CA ARG A 36 -7.15 -7.57 11.04
C ARG A 36 -5.72 -7.26 11.46
N GLY A 37 -5.53 -6.68 12.65
CA GLY A 37 -4.21 -6.43 13.23
C GLY A 37 -3.38 -7.71 13.42
N TYR A 38 -3.98 -8.77 13.95
CA TYR A 38 -3.30 -10.07 14.09
C TYR A 38 -2.98 -10.71 12.74
N LEU A 39 -3.84 -10.57 11.74
CA LEU A 39 -3.58 -11.06 10.39
C LEU A 39 -2.38 -10.36 9.74
N GLU A 40 -2.25 -9.03 9.90
CA GLU A 40 -1.06 -8.29 9.44
C GLU A 40 0.21 -8.69 10.18
N GLU A 41 0.15 -8.79 11.51
CA GLU A 41 1.31 -9.18 12.32
C GLU A 41 1.77 -10.60 11.97
N LEU A 42 0.81 -11.50 11.70
CA LEU A 42 1.10 -12.87 11.28
C LEU A 42 1.79 -12.91 9.91
N LEU A 43 1.31 -12.13 8.93
CA LEU A 43 1.97 -11.99 7.62
C LEU A 43 3.40 -11.48 7.79
N SER A 44 3.57 -10.41 8.56
CA SER A 44 4.87 -9.77 8.82
C SER A 44 5.87 -10.75 9.43
N ALA A 45 5.48 -11.47 10.49
CA ALA A 45 6.32 -12.47 11.14
C ALA A 45 6.69 -13.62 10.19
N GLU A 46 5.75 -14.06 9.34
CA GLU A 46 5.99 -15.11 8.37
C GLU A 46 6.99 -14.69 7.29
N GLU A 47 6.80 -13.50 6.69
CA GLU A 47 7.69 -12.97 5.66
C GLU A 47 9.08 -12.66 6.21
N ALA A 48 9.18 -12.12 7.43
CA ALA A 48 10.46 -11.92 8.10
C ALA A 48 11.24 -13.23 8.26
N LYS A 49 10.57 -14.30 8.72
CA LYS A 49 11.16 -15.65 8.81
C LYS A 49 11.56 -16.18 7.45
N LYS A 50 10.70 -16.07 6.43
CA LYS A 50 11.00 -16.54 5.05
C LYS A 50 12.21 -15.82 4.49
N ALA A 51 12.26 -14.49 4.61
CA ALA A 51 13.39 -13.67 4.14
C ALA A 51 14.69 -14.06 4.83
N ALA A 52 14.70 -14.17 6.17
CA ALA A 52 15.87 -14.61 6.92
C ALA A 52 16.34 -16.01 6.50
N GLY A 53 15.40 -16.94 6.29
CA GLY A 53 15.71 -18.30 5.84
C GLY A 53 16.29 -18.36 4.42
N ARG A 54 15.80 -17.51 3.50
CA ARG A 54 16.29 -17.41 2.12
C ARG A 54 17.67 -16.74 2.03
N LEU A 55 17.90 -15.70 2.84
CA LEU A 55 19.15 -14.92 2.80
C LEU A 55 20.31 -15.59 3.54
N GLY A 56 20.04 -16.17 4.72
CA GLY A 56 21.09 -16.70 5.60
C GLY A 56 21.01 -18.21 5.84
N GLY A 57 19.93 -18.87 5.42
CA GLY A 57 19.69 -20.28 5.73
C GLY A 57 18.99 -20.49 7.08
N LYS A 58 18.33 -21.66 7.20
CA LYS A 58 17.50 -22.03 8.35
C LYS A 58 18.29 -22.43 9.60
N SER A 59 19.60 -22.63 9.49
CA SER A 59 20.46 -22.97 10.63
C SER A 59 20.87 -21.75 11.46
N THR A 60 20.68 -20.53 10.93
CA THR A 60 21.09 -19.28 11.59
C THR A 60 20.24 -18.96 12.82
N ASP A 61 20.84 -18.32 13.82
CA ASP A 61 20.13 -17.89 15.04
C ASP A 61 19.05 -16.85 14.73
N ARG A 62 19.28 -16.01 13.72
CA ARG A 62 18.28 -15.05 13.22
C ARG A 62 17.03 -15.77 12.72
N TYR A 63 17.17 -16.79 11.86
CA TYR A 63 16.03 -17.56 11.39
C TYR A 63 15.31 -18.27 12.55
N LYS A 64 16.05 -18.95 13.44
CA LYS A 64 15.46 -19.66 14.59
C LYS A 64 14.65 -18.73 15.49
N LYS A 65 15.17 -17.52 15.76
CA LYS A 65 14.47 -16.50 16.53
C LYS A 65 13.16 -16.08 15.86
N LEU A 66 13.20 -15.72 14.58
CA LEU A 66 12.01 -15.31 13.82
C LEU A 66 11.00 -16.45 13.65
N GLU A 67 11.47 -17.69 13.47
CA GLU A 67 10.60 -18.86 13.46
C GLU A 67 9.92 -19.07 14.81
N LYS A 68 10.63 -18.88 15.91
CA LYS A 68 10.04 -18.93 17.25
C LYS A 68 8.98 -17.84 17.40
N THR A 69 9.28 -16.58 17.06
CA THR A 69 8.31 -15.48 17.10
C THR A 69 7.04 -15.80 16.31
N TYR A 70 7.18 -16.30 15.07
CA TYR A 70 6.04 -16.72 14.25
C TYR A 70 5.20 -17.83 14.90
N LYS A 71 5.84 -18.84 15.52
CA LYS A 71 5.13 -19.94 16.21
C LYS A 71 4.46 -19.47 17.50
N ASP A 72 5.13 -18.63 18.27
CA ASP A 72 4.60 -18.04 19.50
C ASP A 72 3.34 -17.23 19.18
N LEU A 73 3.40 -16.37 18.15
CA LEU A 73 2.25 -15.57 17.70
C LEU A 73 1.06 -16.43 17.27
N LYS A 74 1.28 -17.50 16.50
CA LYS A 74 0.20 -18.44 16.15
C LYS A 74 -0.44 -19.08 17.38
N THR A 75 0.37 -19.40 18.38
CA THR A 75 -0.10 -20.01 19.64
C THR A 75 -0.91 -18.99 20.45
N GLU A 76 -0.45 -17.74 20.52
CA GLU A 76 -1.18 -16.64 21.15
C GLU A 76 -2.55 -16.43 20.49
N ILE A 77 -2.60 -16.31 19.17
CA ILE A 77 -3.85 -16.12 18.42
C ILE A 77 -4.81 -17.30 18.66
N ALA A 78 -4.32 -18.55 18.54
CA ALA A 78 -5.16 -19.73 18.77
C ALA A 78 -5.71 -19.81 20.21
N GLY A 79 -4.94 -19.33 21.19
CA GLY A 79 -5.39 -19.24 22.59
C GLY A 79 -6.43 -18.14 22.82
N ARG A 80 -6.36 -17.04 22.07
CA ARG A 80 -7.25 -15.88 22.20
C ARG A 80 -8.57 -16.03 21.45
N PHE A 81 -8.58 -16.72 20.32
CA PHE A 81 -9.76 -16.86 19.45
C PHE A 81 -10.26 -18.31 19.40
N PRO A 82 -11.17 -18.72 20.31
CA PRO A 82 -11.70 -20.08 20.37
C PRO A 82 -12.26 -20.54 19.02
N GLY A 83 -11.93 -21.77 18.62
CA GLY A 83 -12.34 -22.34 17.33
C GLY A 83 -11.40 -22.04 16.18
N THR A 84 -10.41 -21.16 16.36
CA THR A 84 -9.34 -20.93 15.35
C THR A 84 -8.34 -22.09 15.38
N THR A 85 -8.07 -22.68 14.22
CA THR A 85 -7.04 -23.72 14.09
C THR A 85 -5.72 -23.16 13.56
N LEU A 86 -4.61 -23.85 13.82
CA LEU A 86 -3.31 -23.50 13.23
C LEU A 86 -3.32 -23.61 11.70
N ASP A 87 -4.22 -24.41 11.13
CA ASP A 87 -4.39 -24.55 9.69
C ASP A 87 -5.07 -23.31 9.09
N ASP A 88 -6.09 -22.77 9.75
CA ASP A 88 -6.73 -21.50 9.36
C ASP A 88 -5.73 -20.36 9.35
N LEU A 89 -4.90 -20.26 10.39
CA LEU A 89 -3.83 -19.27 10.47
C LEU A 89 -2.76 -19.46 9.38
N SER A 90 -2.53 -20.69 8.90
CA SER A 90 -1.61 -20.94 7.77
C SER A 90 -2.18 -20.47 6.43
N ARG A 91 -3.51 -20.26 6.37
CA ARG A 91 -4.23 -19.70 5.23
C ARG A 91 -4.57 -18.22 5.42
N TRP A 92 -3.99 -17.57 6.45
CA TRP A 92 -4.29 -16.20 6.88
C TRP A 92 -5.79 -15.95 7.10
N MET A 93 -6.44 -16.90 7.78
CA MET A 93 -7.84 -16.83 8.17
C MET A 93 -7.97 -16.74 9.69
N LEU A 94 -8.78 -15.80 10.18
CA LEU A 94 -9.03 -15.58 11.59
C LEU A 94 -10.41 -14.94 11.79
N GLY A 95 -11.22 -15.45 12.72
CA GLY A 95 -12.51 -14.84 13.05
C GLY A 95 -13.50 -14.71 11.88
N GLY A 96 -13.44 -15.62 10.90
CA GLY A 96 -14.23 -15.55 9.66
C GLY A 96 -13.73 -14.55 8.62
N GLN A 97 -12.67 -13.80 8.91
CA GLN A 97 -12.00 -12.90 7.99
C GLN A 97 -10.77 -13.58 7.36
N THR A 98 -10.42 -13.13 6.17
CA THR A 98 -9.17 -13.50 5.48
C THR A 98 -8.33 -12.24 5.32
N LEU A 99 -7.02 -12.38 5.45
CA LEU A 99 -6.08 -11.30 5.17
C LEU A 99 -6.32 -10.77 3.75
N ALA A 100 -6.66 -9.49 3.65
CA ALA A 100 -6.89 -8.84 2.37
C ALA A 100 -5.61 -8.79 1.54
N ARG A 101 -5.75 -8.98 0.23
CA ARG A 101 -4.68 -8.82 -0.75
C ARG A 101 -4.32 -7.33 -0.88
N PRO A 102 -3.10 -6.99 -1.33
CA PRO A 102 -2.69 -5.60 -1.52
C PRO A 102 -3.66 -4.77 -2.39
N SER A 103 -4.18 -5.32 -3.49
CA SER A 103 -5.18 -4.63 -4.31
C SER A 103 -6.48 -4.40 -3.55
N GLU A 104 -6.92 -5.37 -2.75
CA GLU A 104 -8.17 -5.30 -1.99
C GLU A 104 -8.11 -4.22 -0.91
N VAL A 105 -7.00 -4.10 -0.18
CA VAL A 105 -6.84 -3.02 0.82
C VAL A 105 -6.79 -1.65 0.16
N VAL A 106 -6.17 -1.51 -1.02
CA VAL A 106 -6.11 -0.24 -1.76
C VAL A 106 -7.51 0.16 -2.23
N THR A 107 -8.25 -0.76 -2.85
CA THR A 107 -9.63 -0.55 -3.26
C THR A 107 -10.52 -0.19 -2.08
N TRP A 108 -10.35 -0.86 -0.94
CA TRP A 108 -11.10 -0.59 0.28
C TRP A 108 -10.83 0.82 0.83
N MET A 109 -9.55 1.24 0.88
CA MET A 109 -9.16 2.58 1.33
C MET A 109 -9.78 3.66 0.46
N TYR A 110 -9.64 3.58 -0.88
CA TYR A 110 -10.25 4.57 -1.77
C TYR A 110 -11.78 4.54 -1.72
N GLY A 111 -12.39 3.37 -1.51
CA GLY A 111 -13.83 3.26 -1.29
C GLY A 111 -14.29 3.99 -0.01
N LEU A 112 -13.50 4.00 1.06
CA LEU A 112 -13.80 4.83 2.24
C LEU A 112 -13.66 6.32 1.94
N LEU A 113 -12.58 6.72 1.26
CA LEU A 113 -12.35 8.12 0.91
C LEU A 113 -13.44 8.67 -0.01
N GLU A 114 -13.91 7.87 -0.96
CA GLU A 114 -15.05 8.19 -1.82
C GLU A 114 -16.32 8.44 -0.99
N ARG A 115 -16.61 7.58 0.00
CA ARG A 115 -17.81 7.69 0.84
C ARG A 115 -17.77 8.83 1.85
N HIS A 116 -16.61 9.11 2.43
CA HIS A 116 -16.49 9.95 3.64
C HIS A 116 -15.71 11.23 3.44
N ALA A 117 -14.91 11.34 2.37
CA ALA A 117 -14.00 12.45 2.12
C ALA A 117 -14.13 13.04 0.70
N GLY A 118 -15.19 12.69 -0.05
CA GLY A 118 -15.45 13.27 -1.36
C GLY A 118 -14.37 12.98 -2.41
N SER A 119 -13.58 11.93 -2.23
CA SER A 119 -12.49 11.60 -3.16
C SER A 119 -13.01 11.40 -4.58
N MET A 120 -12.39 12.11 -5.53
CA MET A 120 -12.63 11.92 -6.98
C MET A 120 -12.08 10.60 -7.51
N VAL A 121 -11.19 9.95 -6.75
CA VAL A 121 -10.72 8.59 -7.06
C VAL A 121 -11.76 7.61 -6.54
N THR A 122 -12.53 7.07 -7.48
CA THR A 122 -13.51 6.02 -7.19
C THR A 122 -12.81 4.68 -6.90
N SER A 123 -13.53 3.77 -6.25
CA SER A 123 -13.09 2.38 -6.08
C SER A 123 -12.63 1.74 -7.40
N LYS A 124 -13.36 1.95 -8.52
CA LYS A 124 -12.98 1.39 -9.83
C LYS A 124 -11.70 2.01 -10.40
N MET A 125 -11.52 3.32 -10.23
CA MET A 125 -10.29 3.99 -10.65
C MET A 125 -9.09 3.50 -9.84
N SER A 126 -9.28 3.24 -8.54
CA SER A 126 -8.21 2.74 -7.67
C SER A 126 -7.69 1.36 -8.09
N GLU A 127 -8.55 0.47 -8.60
CA GLU A 127 -8.13 -0.82 -9.17
C GLU A 127 -7.19 -0.60 -10.35
N GLY A 128 -7.56 0.28 -11.30
CA GLY A 128 -6.75 0.57 -12.48
C GLY A 128 -5.41 1.24 -12.13
N ILE A 129 -5.42 2.18 -11.17
CA ILE A 129 -4.19 2.81 -10.66
C ILE A 129 -3.28 1.75 -10.04
N TYR A 130 -3.83 0.87 -9.20
CA TYR A 130 -3.08 -0.19 -8.55
C TYR A 130 -2.50 -1.19 -9.58
N ASP A 131 -3.30 -1.60 -10.57
CA ASP A 131 -2.85 -2.50 -11.64
C ASP A 131 -1.69 -1.88 -12.43
N TYR A 132 -1.80 -0.60 -12.80
CA TYR A 132 -0.73 0.12 -13.49
C TYR A 132 0.57 0.13 -12.66
N LEU A 133 0.49 0.57 -11.40
CA LEU A 133 1.64 0.64 -10.49
C LEU A 133 2.25 -0.74 -10.20
N SER A 134 1.41 -1.77 -10.09
CA SER A 134 1.83 -3.16 -9.95
C SER A 134 2.62 -3.62 -11.18
N ASN A 135 2.14 -3.30 -12.38
CA ASN A 135 2.81 -3.63 -13.64
C ASN A 135 4.08 -2.82 -13.91
N VAL A 136 4.22 -1.63 -13.31
CA VAL A 136 5.50 -0.89 -13.27
C VAL A 136 6.49 -1.58 -12.32
N THR A 137 6.01 -2.17 -11.22
CA THR A 137 6.86 -2.80 -10.18
C THR A 137 7.23 -4.26 -10.48
N HIS A 138 6.31 -5.01 -11.08
CA HIS A 138 6.46 -6.36 -11.60
C HIS A 138 6.40 -6.26 -13.12
N PRO A 139 7.54 -5.95 -13.79
CA PRO A 139 7.52 -5.33 -15.09
C PRO A 139 6.74 -6.15 -16.12
N THR A 140 5.66 -5.57 -16.63
CA THR A 140 5.09 -5.98 -17.92
C THR A 140 5.46 -4.96 -18.99
N LEU A 141 5.26 -5.30 -20.26
CA LEU A 141 5.77 -4.47 -21.35
C LEU A 141 4.95 -3.19 -21.58
N TYR A 142 3.68 -3.17 -21.19
CA TYR A 142 2.78 -2.08 -21.57
C TYR A 142 3.10 -0.74 -20.86
N PRO A 143 3.45 -0.67 -19.56
CA PRO A 143 3.73 0.63 -18.94
C PRO A 143 4.94 1.32 -19.58
N THR A 144 5.94 0.55 -20.01
CA THR A 144 7.06 1.11 -20.77
C THR A 144 6.68 1.46 -22.21
N ARG A 145 5.74 0.74 -22.83
CA ARG A 145 5.29 1.02 -24.21
C ARG A 145 4.41 2.26 -24.28
N ASP A 146 3.57 2.50 -23.28
CA ASP A 146 2.70 3.68 -23.20
C ASP A 146 3.50 4.98 -23.07
N LEU A 147 4.73 4.90 -22.58
CA LEU A 147 5.67 6.01 -22.49
C LEU A 147 6.56 6.17 -23.74
N ARG A 148 6.35 5.39 -24.80
CA ARG A 148 7.15 5.50 -26.03
C ARG A 148 6.55 6.51 -26.97
N GLU A 149 7.40 7.38 -27.47
CA GLU A 149 7.10 8.27 -28.59
C GLU A 149 7.97 7.88 -29.78
N TRP A 150 7.37 7.82 -30.96
CA TRP A 150 8.10 7.64 -32.21
C TRP A 150 8.47 9.01 -32.77
N VAL A 151 9.76 9.27 -32.90
CA VAL A 151 10.29 10.54 -33.40
C VAL A 151 11.25 10.29 -34.56
N PRO A 152 11.41 11.24 -35.50
CA PRO A 152 12.43 11.12 -36.54
C PRO A 152 13.83 10.97 -35.95
N SER A 153 14.67 10.12 -36.54
CA SER A 153 16.07 9.99 -36.14
C SER A 153 16.82 11.31 -36.40
N PRO A 154 17.59 11.83 -35.43
CA PRO A 154 18.41 13.02 -35.63
C PRO A 154 19.41 12.87 -36.78
N ASP A 155 19.91 11.65 -36.99
CA ASP A 155 20.95 11.34 -37.98
C ASP A 155 20.35 10.90 -39.33
N HIS A 156 19.12 10.38 -39.32
CA HIS A 156 18.42 9.85 -40.50
C HIS A 156 16.93 10.24 -40.48
N PRO A 157 16.54 11.44 -40.93
CA PRO A 157 15.17 11.96 -40.78
C PRO A 157 14.05 11.09 -41.41
N ASP A 158 14.39 10.22 -42.35
CA ASP A 158 13.46 9.27 -42.98
C ASP A 158 13.21 8.00 -42.12
N GLU A 159 13.94 7.84 -41.01
CA GLU A 159 13.82 6.73 -40.07
C GLU A 159 13.14 7.19 -38.78
N LEU A 160 12.29 6.34 -38.20
CA LEU A 160 11.70 6.57 -36.88
C LEU A 160 12.48 5.83 -35.80
N VAL A 161 12.81 6.52 -34.73
CA VAL A 161 13.36 5.95 -33.50
C VAL A 161 12.37 6.12 -32.35
N THR A 162 12.42 5.20 -31.38
CA THR A 162 11.63 5.34 -30.16
C THR A 162 12.42 6.08 -29.09
N ILE A 163 11.86 7.16 -28.57
CA ILE A 163 12.30 7.76 -27.32
C ILE A 163 11.32 7.42 -26.21
N LEU A 164 11.79 7.50 -24.97
CA LEU A 164 10.93 7.45 -23.80
C LEU A 164 10.52 8.89 -23.46
N HIS A 165 9.22 9.16 -23.50
CA HIS A 165 8.64 10.44 -23.16
C HIS A 165 8.01 10.37 -21.77
N VAL A 166 8.59 11.09 -20.81
CA VAL A 166 8.09 11.18 -19.44
C VAL A 166 7.99 12.64 -19.06
N GLU A 167 6.76 13.13 -19.02
CA GLU A 167 6.46 14.51 -18.60
C GLU A 167 6.45 14.66 -17.08
N THR A 168 6.67 15.90 -16.62
CA THR A 168 6.65 16.21 -15.18
C THR A 168 5.28 15.94 -14.58
N ASP A 169 4.20 16.26 -15.30
CA ASP A 169 2.80 15.98 -14.92
C ASP A 169 2.56 14.49 -14.59
N PHE A 170 3.22 13.57 -15.29
CA PHE A 170 3.08 12.14 -15.06
C PHE A 170 3.67 11.72 -13.71
N VAL A 171 4.82 12.31 -13.35
CA VAL A 171 5.50 12.08 -12.07
C VAL A 171 4.75 12.78 -10.93
N GLU A 172 4.24 13.98 -11.17
CA GLU A 172 3.47 14.76 -10.21
C GLU A 172 2.19 14.05 -9.81
N ARG A 173 1.40 13.52 -10.76
CA ARG A 173 0.16 12.77 -10.46
C ARG A 173 0.41 11.55 -9.57
N GLN A 174 1.49 10.81 -9.82
CA GLN A 174 1.87 9.68 -8.99
C GLN A 174 2.29 10.11 -7.58
N THR A 175 2.99 11.24 -7.48
CA THR A 175 3.42 11.81 -6.20
C THR A 175 2.21 12.25 -5.38
N VAL A 176 1.28 12.95 -6.01
CA VAL A 176 0.00 13.35 -5.40
C VAL A 176 -0.77 12.14 -4.86
N ALA A 177 -0.88 11.06 -5.64
CA ALA A 177 -1.57 9.84 -5.20
C ALA A 177 -0.91 9.23 -3.94
N ALA A 178 0.43 9.17 -3.89
CA ALA A 178 1.15 8.66 -2.72
C ALA A 178 0.99 9.58 -1.50
N VAL A 179 1.10 10.90 -1.69
CA VAL A 179 0.95 11.90 -0.62
C VAL A 179 -0.46 11.87 -0.04
N LEU A 180 -1.49 11.83 -0.87
CA LEU A 180 -2.88 11.77 -0.42
C LEU A 180 -3.19 10.46 0.31
N ALA A 181 -2.68 9.32 -0.17
CA ALA A 181 -2.84 8.05 0.54
C ALA A 181 -2.21 8.10 1.94
N TYR A 182 -0.97 8.59 2.03
CA TYR A 182 -0.26 8.74 3.30
C TYR A 182 -0.96 9.72 4.24
N TYR A 183 -1.35 10.89 3.72
CA TYR A 183 -2.05 11.92 4.47
C TYR A 183 -3.31 11.35 5.13
N ASN A 184 -4.17 10.71 4.35
CA ASN A 184 -5.42 10.11 4.85
C ASN A 184 -5.17 8.98 5.86
N ALA A 185 -4.16 8.15 5.64
CA ALA A 185 -3.79 7.12 6.61
C ALA A 185 -3.32 7.73 7.94
N LEU A 186 -2.51 8.78 7.88
CA LEU A 186 -2.09 9.52 9.08
C LEU A 186 -3.28 10.20 9.76
N SER A 187 -4.20 10.82 9.02
CA SER A 187 -5.44 11.38 9.58
C SER A 187 -6.25 10.31 10.32
N SER A 188 -6.35 9.12 9.73
CA SER A 188 -7.07 7.98 10.29
C SER A 188 -6.44 7.49 11.59
N VAL A 189 -5.11 7.35 11.62
CA VAL A 189 -4.34 6.98 12.82
C VAL A 189 -4.50 8.04 13.92
N THR A 190 -4.28 9.31 13.58
CA THR A 190 -4.39 10.43 14.53
C THR A 190 -5.79 10.49 15.15
N SER A 191 -6.83 10.35 14.32
CA SER A 191 -8.21 10.32 14.79
C SER A 191 -8.50 9.08 15.64
N TYR A 192 -8.02 7.90 15.25
CA TYR A 192 -8.29 6.65 15.96
C TYR A 192 -7.71 6.67 17.38
N PHE A 193 -6.48 7.14 17.54
CA PHE A 193 -5.83 7.20 18.85
C PHE A 193 -6.11 8.49 19.63
N GLY A 194 -6.82 9.46 19.04
CA GLY A 194 -7.07 10.77 19.65
C GLY A 194 -5.77 11.55 19.90
N TRP A 195 -4.80 11.42 19.00
CA TRP A 195 -3.51 12.12 19.10
C TRP A 195 -3.64 13.62 18.76
N SER A 196 -2.65 14.41 19.17
CA SER A 196 -2.55 15.80 18.74
C SER A 196 -2.46 15.90 17.21
N THR A 197 -3.10 16.92 16.63
CA THR A 197 -3.04 17.20 15.19
C THR A 197 -1.82 17.98 14.78
N ASP A 198 -0.96 18.44 15.70
CA ASP A 198 0.17 19.35 15.38
C ASP A 198 1.07 18.84 14.22
N ILE A 199 1.37 17.53 14.19
CA ILE A 199 2.17 16.90 13.13
C ILE A 199 1.39 16.87 11.80
N HIS A 200 0.09 16.59 11.88
CA HIS A 200 -0.79 16.54 10.73
C HIS A 200 -1.00 17.95 10.13
N ASP A 201 -1.07 18.97 10.97
CA ASP A 201 -1.22 20.36 10.56
C ASP A 201 0.07 20.87 9.89
N GLN A 202 1.24 20.55 10.45
CA GLN A 202 2.54 20.81 9.79
C GLN A 202 2.68 20.11 8.44
N LEU A 203 2.19 18.86 8.34
CA LEU A 203 2.17 18.13 7.08
C LEU A 203 1.24 18.80 6.07
N THR A 204 0.07 19.26 6.50
CA THR A 204 -0.89 20.00 5.66
C THR A 204 -0.23 21.25 5.08
N GLU A 205 0.44 22.07 5.91
CA GLU A 205 1.17 23.25 5.45
C GLU A 205 2.32 22.93 4.48
N ALA A 206 3.02 21.83 4.71
CA ALA A 206 4.10 21.38 3.82
C ALA A 206 3.56 20.93 2.46
N ILE A 207 2.43 20.22 2.44
CA ILE A 207 1.77 19.79 1.20
C ILE A 207 1.27 21.01 0.43
N ASP A 208 0.56 21.95 1.08
CA ASP A 208 0.05 23.14 0.39
C ASP A 208 1.15 24.02 -0.21
N ARG A 209 2.35 24.00 0.37
CA ARG A 209 3.51 24.73 -0.16
C ARG A 209 4.10 24.11 -1.43
N VAL A 210 4.12 22.78 -1.51
CA VAL A 210 4.80 22.03 -2.59
C VAL A 210 3.83 21.56 -3.68
N LEU A 211 2.58 21.29 -3.30
CA LEU A 211 1.50 20.76 -4.13
C LEU A 211 0.22 21.58 -3.86
N PRO A 212 0.20 22.87 -4.24
CA PRO A 212 -0.87 23.79 -3.87
C PRO A 212 -2.22 23.34 -4.43
N GLY A 213 -3.24 23.36 -3.57
CA GLY A 213 -4.62 23.03 -3.94
C GLY A 213 -4.95 21.54 -3.99
N VAL A 214 -3.98 20.65 -3.72
CA VAL A 214 -4.20 19.19 -3.72
C VAL A 214 -5.08 18.71 -2.56
N LEU A 215 -5.07 19.41 -1.43
CA LEU A 215 -5.91 19.09 -0.27
C LEU A 215 -7.25 19.86 -0.24
N GLN A 216 -7.48 20.76 -1.19
CA GLN A 216 -8.73 21.52 -1.27
C GLN A 216 -9.78 20.73 -2.05
N ASP A 217 -11.02 20.70 -1.56
CA ASP A 217 -12.14 20.03 -2.24
C ASP A 217 -12.20 20.41 -3.73
N PRO A 218 -12.38 19.44 -4.64
CA PRO A 218 -12.72 19.76 -6.02
C PRO A 218 -14.06 20.50 -6.00
N LYS A 219 -14.05 21.75 -6.50
CA LYS A 219 -15.27 22.53 -6.72
C LYS A 219 -16.25 21.83 -7.65
#